data_AF-A0A967LMH8-F1
#
_entry.id   AF-A0A967LMH8-F1
#
_cell.length_a   1.000
_cell.length_b   1.000
_cell.length_c   1.000
_cell.angle_alpha   90.00
_cell.angle_beta   90.00
_cell.angle_gamma   90.00
#
_symmetry.space_group_name_H-M   'P 1'
#
loop_
_entity.id
_entity.type
_entity.pdbx_description
1 polymer ?
#
loop_
_entity_poly.entity_id
_entity_poly.type
_entity_poly.pdbx_seq_one_letter_code
_entity_poly.pdbx_strand_id
1 'polypeptide(L)'
;MTGGGGGHGPGGPRAPGPGSGGLTLREAQEAVDAWISRFEEGYWPPLANLARLTEEVGELARELNHRYGAKPKKPGEPDVDLGLEMADVLFVLLALANEQGIDLEDALERVLEKYEVRDAGRWTPRKGGPGDGGTTPRT
;
A
#
# COMPACT_ATOMS: atom_id res chain seq x y z
N MET A 1 -53.54 6.06 -32.63
CA MET A 1 -52.79 7.31 -32.80
C MET A 1 -52.81 7.97 -31.43
N THR A 2 -51.77 7.91 -30.59
CA THR A 2 -50.38 8.39 -30.66
C THR A 2 -49.51 7.43 -29.83
N GLY A 3 -48.24 7.09 -30.11
CA GLY A 3 -47.14 7.84 -30.72
C GLY A 3 -46.25 8.43 -29.61
N GLY A 4 -45.25 7.68 -29.12
CA GLY A 4 -44.30 8.17 -28.10
C GLY A 4 -43.18 7.18 -27.78
N GLY A 5 -42.23 7.00 -28.71
CA GLY A 5 -41.02 6.22 -28.48
C GLY A 5 -39.96 7.03 -27.73
N GLY A 6 -39.59 6.57 -26.54
CA GLY A 6 -38.43 7.07 -25.79
C GLY A 6 -37.19 6.27 -26.16
N GLY A 7 -36.33 6.83 -26.99
CA GLY A 7 -35.06 6.22 -27.39
C GLY A 7 -34.11 6.03 -26.21
N HIS A 8 -33.78 4.78 -25.91
CA HIS A 8 -32.57 4.44 -25.17
C HIS A 8 -31.40 4.58 -26.15
N GLY A 9 -30.67 5.70 -26.07
CA GLY A 9 -29.36 5.81 -26.71
C GLY A 9 -28.35 4.90 -26.00
N PRO A 10 -27.35 4.34 -26.72
CA PRO A 10 -26.28 3.59 -26.08
C PRO A 10 -25.53 4.51 -25.12
N GLY A 11 -25.48 4.11 -23.84
CA GLY A 11 -24.70 4.81 -22.82
C GLY A 11 -23.25 4.91 -23.27
N GLY A 12 -22.85 6.11 -23.71
CA GLY A 12 -21.45 6.43 -23.96
C GLY A 12 -20.62 6.21 -22.70
N PRO A 13 -19.29 6.04 -22.84
CA PRO A 13 -18.41 5.85 -21.71
C PRO A 13 -18.62 6.98 -20.70
N ARG A 14 -19.04 6.60 -19.50
CA ARG A 14 -19.21 7.49 -18.37
C ARG A 14 -17.85 8.15 -18.13
N ALA A 15 -17.78 9.48 -18.22
CA ALA A 15 -16.56 10.21 -17.92
C ALA A 15 -16.08 9.82 -16.50
N PRO A 16 -14.78 9.55 -16.28
CA PRO A 16 -14.27 9.32 -14.94
C PRO A 16 -14.54 10.57 -14.09
N GLY A 17 -15.22 10.37 -12.96
CA GLY A 17 -15.49 11.44 -12.00
C GLY A 17 -14.19 11.95 -11.36
N PRO A 18 -14.21 13.16 -10.77
CA PRO A 18 -13.03 13.77 -10.15
C PRO A 18 -12.53 12.90 -8.98
N GLY A 19 -11.22 12.65 -8.96
CA GLY A 19 -10.54 11.68 -8.11
C GLY A 19 -10.74 11.91 -6.61
N SER A 20 -11.21 10.86 -5.94
CA SER A 20 -11.04 10.63 -4.51
C SER A 20 -9.82 9.73 -4.24
N GLY A 21 -8.82 9.75 -5.12
CA GLY A 21 -7.71 8.80 -5.11
C GLY A 21 -6.78 9.07 -3.94
N GLY A 22 -6.62 8.10 -3.05
CA GLY A 22 -5.51 8.09 -2.11
C GLY A 22 -4.17 8.02 -2.86
N LEU A 23 -3.09 8.32 -2.15
CA LEU A 23 -1.72 8.30 -2.67
C LEU A 23 -1.39 6.93 -3.31
N THR A 24 -0.98 6.90 -4.57
CA THR A 24 -0.45 5.68 -5.21
C THR A 24 0.96 5.38 -4.72
N LEU A 25 1.49 4.18 -5.00
CA LEU A 25 2.88 3.86 -4.61
C LEU A 25 3.87 4.71 -5.40
N ARG A 26 3.57 4.97 -6.67
CA ARG A 26 4.38 5.85 -7.51
C ARG A 26 4.39 7.29 -6.99
N GLU A 27 3.23 7.83 -6.62
CA GLU A 27 3.14 9.16 -6.00
C GLU A 27 3.86 9.22 -4.65
N ALA A 28 3.85 8.13 -3.88
CA ALA A 28 4.63 8.02 -2.65
C ALA A 28 6.14 8.02 -2.92
N GLN A 29 6.60 7.27 -3.93
CA GLN A 29 8.01 7.28 -4.36
C GLN A 29 8.44 8.69 -4.81
N GLU A 30 7.62 9.38 -5.60
CA GLU A 30 7.88 10.76 -6.03
C GLU A 30 7.91 11.74 -4.85
N ALA A 31 7.01 11.60 -3.87
CA ALA A 31 6.99 12.44 -2.67
C ALA A 31 8.25 12.26 -1.82
N VAL A 32 8.73 11.01 -1.66
CA VAL A 32 9.98 10.70 -0.97
C VAL A 32 11.18 11.27 -1.72
N ASP A 33 11.22 11.11 -3.04
CA ASP A 33 12.28 11.68 -3.88
C ASP A 33 12.34 13.20 -3.79
N ALA A 34 11.19 13.86 -3.88
CA ALA A 34 11.08 15.31 -3.75
C ALA A 34 11.43 15.82 -2.35
N TRP A 35 11.36 14.98 -1.32
CA TRP A 35 11.81 15.32 0.02
C TRP A 35 13.33 15.15 0.15
N ILE A 36 13.89 14.03 -0.30
CA ILE A 36 15.33 13.73 -0.23
C ILE A 36 16.15 14.69 -1.10
N SER A 37 15.67 15.02 -2.30
CA SER A 37 16.33 15.95 -3.23
C SER A 37 16.43 17.40 -2.73
N ARG A 38 15.90 17.72 -1.53
CA ARG A 38 16.08 19.02 -0.88
C ARG A 38 17.40 19.12 -0.13
N PHE A 39 18.07 18.00 0.10
CA PHE A 39 19.33 17.91 0.84
C PHE A 39 20.49 17.70 -0.15
N GLU A 40 21.65 18.32 0.11
CA GLU A 40 22.82 18.22 -0.77
C GLU A 40 23.39 16.80 -0.80
N GLU A 41 23.21 16.05 0.29
CA GLU A 41 23.69 14.67 0.45
C GLU A 41 22.91 13.66 -0.41
N GLY A 42 21.64 13.96 -0.73
CA GLY A 42 20.76 13.06 -1.47
C GLY A 42 20.53 11.71 -0.75
N TYR A 43 20.45 10.63 -1.53
CA TYR A 43 20.24 9.29 -1.00
C TYR A 43 21.50 8.72 -0.33
N TRP A 44 21.30 7.96 0.75
CA TRP A 44 22.36 7.14 1.31
C TRP A 44 22.74 5.97 0.38
N PRO A 45 23.98 5.46 0.46
CA PRO A 45 24.36 4.24 -0.25
C PRO A 45 23.50 3.02 0.15
N PRO A 46 23.41 1.98 -0.69
CA PRO A 46 22.45 0.88 -0.50
C PRO A 46 22.58 0.17 0.85
N LEU A 47 23.82 -0.05 1.31
CA LEU A 47 24.07 -0.72 2.59
C LEU A 47 23.70 0.14 3.80
N ALA A 48 23.81 1.46 3.68
CA ALA A 48 23.36 2.38 4.72
C ALA A 48 21.82 2.44 4.76
N ASN A 49 21.16 2.46 3.60
CA ASN A 49 19.70 2.31 3.51
C ASN A 49 19.21 0.97 4.09
N LEU A 50 19.92 -0.13 3.83
CA LEU A 50 19.58 -1.44 4.42
C LEU A 50 19.73 -1.45 5.95
N ALA A 51 20.78 -0.83 6.48
CA ALA A 51 20.98 -0.69 7.91
C ALA A 51 19.85 0.14 8.54
N ARG A 52 19.50 1.27 7.93
CA ARG A 52 18.36 2.10 8.34
C ARG A 52 17.04 1.33 8.28
N LEU A 53 16.79 0.55 7.22
CA LEU A 53 15.57 -0.26 7.12
C LEU A 53 15.48 -1.28 8.26
N THR A 54 16.62 -1.87 8.63
CA THR A 54 16.69 -2.83 9.75
C THR A 54 16.42 -2.15 11.10
N GLU A 55 16.87 -0.90 11.26
CA GLU A 55 16.58 -0.06 12.44
C GLU A 55 15.07 0.16 12.60
N GLU A 56 14.38 0.64 11.55
CA GLU A 56 12.94 0.90 11.61
C GLU A 56 12.11 -0.37 11.83
N VAL A 57 12.53 -1.51 11.25
CA VAL A 57 11.89 -2.81 11.53
C VAL A 57 12.07 -3.21 13.00
N GLY A 58 13.19 -2.87 13.62
CA GLY A 58 13.44 -3.10 15.05
C GLY A 58 12.52 -2.25 15.94
N GLU A 59 12.28 -1.00 15.55
CA GLU A 59 11.35 -0.08 16.23
C GLU A 59 9.91 -0.61 16.16
N LEU A 60 9.45 -0.98 14.96
CA LEU A 60 8.17 -1.63 14.73
C LEU A 60 8.03 -2.93 15.54
N ALA A 61 9.06 -3.78 15.56
CA ALA A 61 9.04 -5.03 16.31
C ALA A 61 8.95 -4.81 17.82
N ARG A 62 9.68 -3.83 18.36
CA ARG A 62 9.61 -3.44 19.77
C ARG A 62 8.19 -3.03 20.13
N GLU A 63 7.57 -2.24 19.27
CA GLU A 63 6.25 -1.69 19.51
C GLU A 63 5.14 -2.74 19.36
N LEU A 64 5.24 -3.69 18.41
CA LEU A 64 4.38 -4.89 18.37
C LEU A 64 4.50 -5.74 19.65
N ASN A 65 5.72 -5.93 20.13
CA ASN A 65 5.96 -6.72 21.34
C ASN A 65 5.41 -6.03 22.61
N HIS A 66 5.40 -4.71 22.65
CA HIS A 66 4.75 -3.95 23.72
C HIS A 66 3.23 -4.17 23.79
N ARG A 67 2.56 -4.29 22.63
CA ARG A 67 1.09 -4.40 22.53
C ARG A 67 0.59 -5.83 22.71
N TYR A 68 1.30 -6.77 22.10
CA TYR A 68 0.81 -8.14 21.91
C TYR A 68 1.77 -9.19 22.49
N GLY A 69 2.97 -8.79 22.92
CA GLY A 69 3.99 -9.67 23.46
C GLY A 69 3.98 -9.76 24.98
N ALA A 70 4.94 -10.52 25.51
CA ALA A 70 5.06 -10.80 26.94
C ALA A 70 5.75 -9.67 27.73
N LYS A 71 6.27 -8.64 27.05
CA LYS A 71 6.98 -7.53 27.68
C LYS A 71 6.14 -6.26 27.59
N PRO A 72 5.35 -5.93 28.64
CA PRO A 72 4.56 -4.70 28.64
C PRO A 72 5.45 -3.45 28.66
N LYS A 73 4.92 -2.33 28.16
CA LYS A 73 5.58 -1.01 28.30
C LYS A 73 5.85 -0.70 29.77
N LYS A 74 6.95 0.01 30.02
CA LYS A 74 7.21 0.52 31.36
C LYS A 74 6.21 1.63 31.70
N PRO A 75 5.83 1.78 32.98
CA PRO A 75 5.03 2.93 33.41
C PRO A 75 5.71 4.24 33.01
N GLY A 76 4.97 5.11 32.32
CA GLY A 76 5.46 6.42 31.86
C GLY A 76 6.15 6.44 30.50
N GLU A 77 6.31 5.30 29.82
CA GLU A 77 6.67 5.31 28.40
C GLU A 77 5.50 5.86 27.56
N PRO A 78 5.76 6.76 26.59
CA PRO A 78 4.71 7.32 25.76
C PRO A 78 4.05 6.26 24.88
N ASP A 79 2.79 6.50 24.56
CA ASP A 79 2.12 5.76 23.50
C ASP A 79 2.77 6.11 22.16
N VAL A 80 2.97 5.06 21.36
CA VAL A 80 3.61 5.13 20.05
C VAL A 80 2.58 4.65 19.04
N ASP A 81 2.40 5.41 17.98
CA ASP A 81 1.46 5.05 16.91
C ASP A 81 2.05 3.95 16.03
N LEU A 82 1.36 2.81 15.90
CA LEU A 82 1.86 1.71 15.04
C LEU A 82 1.96 2.14 13.58
N GLY A 83 0.99 2.95 13.18
CA GLY A 83 0.87 3.40 11.80
C GLY A 83 2.09 4.22 11.42
N LEU A 84 2.64 5.01 12.35
CA LEU A 84 3.87 5.75 12.13
C LEU A 84 5.09 4.83 12.04
N GLU A 85 5.22 3.84 12.94
CA GLU A 85 6.30 2.86 12.86
C GLU A 85 6.27 2.04 11.55
N MET A 86 5.08 1.69 11.07
CA MET A 86 4.90 1.05 9.77
C MET A 86 5.23 2.01 8.62
N ALA A 87 4.89 3.30 8.76
CA ALA A 87 5.19 4.33 7.79
C ALA A 87 6.70 4.62 7.70
N ASP A 88 7.44 4.56 8.80
CA ASP A 88 8.89 4.74 8.82
C ASP A 88 9.59 3.58 8.07
N VAL A 89 9.16 2.34 8.30
CA VAL A 89 9.61 1.18 7.51
C VAL A 89 9.31 1.39 6.02
N LEU A 90 8.09 1.83 5.68
CA LEU A 90 7.71 2.10 4.30
C LEU A 90 8.55 3.23 3.69
N PHE A 91 8.79 4.32 4.42
CA PHE A 91 9.58 5.45 3.96
C PHE A 91 11.00 5.03 3.55
N VAL A 92 11.67 4.25 4.39
CA VAL A 92 13.03 3.78 4.09
C VAL A 92 13.03 2.80 2.92
N LEU A 93 12.00 1.96 2.80
CA LEU A 93 11.85 1.06 1.65
C LEU A 93 11.65 1.84 0.34
N LEU A 94 10.82 2.90 0.35
CA LEU A 94 10.63 3.80 -0.79
C LEU A 94 11.95 4.50 -1.15
N ALA A 95 12.69 4.99 -0.16
CA ALA A 95 13.99 5.65 -0.38
C ALA A 95 15.02 4.69 -1.01
N LEU A 96 15.10 3.45 -0.51
CA LEU A 96 15.97 2.42 -1.08
C LEU A 96 15.55 2.05 -2.51
N ALA A 97 14.25 1.94 -2.78
CA ALA A 97 13.77 1.65 -4.13
C ALA A 97 14.10 2.76 -5.11
N ASN A 98 13.89 4.02 -4.72
CA ASN A 98 14.25 5.18 -5.55
C ASN A 98 15.75 5.21 -5.85
N GLU A 99 16.59 5.00 -4.83
CA GLU A 99 18.06 4.97 -4.97
C GLU A 99 18.53 3.87 -5.92
N GLN A 100 17.80 2.75 -5.98
CA GLN A 100 18.07 1.63 -6.89
C GLN A 100 17.37 1.74 -8.26
N GLY A 101 16.56 2.78 -8.50
CA GLY A 101 15.78 2.94 -9.72
C GLY A 101 14.67 1.88 -9.90
N ILE A 102 14.09 1.42 -8.79
CA ILE A 102 13.04 0.40 -8.76
C ILE A 102 11.67 1.07 -8.68
N ASP A 103 10.77 0.64 -9.57
CA ASP A 103 9.34 0.95 -9.51
C ASP A 103 8.65 -0.06 -8.58
N LEU A 104 8.29 0.35 -7.36
CA LEU A 104 7.67 -0.54 -6.38
C LEU A 104 6.22 -0.85 -6.71
N GLU A 105 5.54 0.00 -7.48
CA GLU A 105 4.18 -0.28 -7.94
C GLU A 105 4.18 -1.45 -8.93
N ASP A 106 5.01 -1.38 -9.98
CA ASP A 106 5.21 -2.49 -10.93
C ASP A 106 5.71 -3.77 -10.21
N ALA A 107 6.69 -3.63 -9.31
CA ALA A 107 7.24 -4.77 -8.60
C ALA A 107 6.21 -5.44 -7.69
N LEU A 108 5.34 -4.66 -7.04
CA LEU A 108 4.27 -5.17 -6.19
C LEU A 108 3.18 -5.85 -7.01
N GLU A 109 2.75 -5.24 -8.12
CA GLU A 109 1.78 -5.85 -9.04
C GLU A 109 2.26 -7.23 -9.52
N ARG A 110 3.50 -7.31 -9.99
CA ARG A 110 4.09 -8.56 -10.48
C ARG A 110 4.24 -9.63 -9.40
N VAL A 111 4.53 -9.25 -8.15
CA VAL A 111 4.65 -10.24 -7.07
C VAL A 111 3.27 -10.75 -6.63
N LEU A 112 2.25 -9.89 -6.65
CA LEU A 112 0.87 -10.28 -6.36
C LEU A 112 0.34 -11.24 -7.42
N GLU A 113 0.51 -10.94 -8.71
CA GLU A 113 0.17 -11.86 -9.81
C GLU A 113 0.84 -13.22 -9.64
N LYS A 114 2.14 -13.22 -9.29
CA LYS A 114 2.88 -14.45 -9.03
C LYS A 114 2.29 -15.25 -7.87
N TYR A 115 1.84 -14.60 -6.81
CA TYR A 115 1.21 -15.28 -5.67
C TYR A 115 -0.18 -15.82 -6.02
N GLU A 116 -0.98 -15.08 -6.79
CA GLU A 116 -2.28 -15.55 -7.28
C GLU A 116 -2.14 -16.83 -8.10
N VAL A 117 -1.16 -16.88 -9.01
CA VAL A 117 -0.89 -18.07 -9.83
C VAL A 117 -0.32 -19.21 -9.00
N ARG A 118 0.68 -18.94 -8.13
CA ARG A 118 1.35 -19.99 -7.32
C ARG A 118 0.41 -20.62 -6.30
N ASP A 119 -0.39 -19.80 -5.63
CA ASP A 119 -1.27 -20.24 -4.54
C ASP A 119 -2.71 -20.50 -5.02
N ALA A 120 -2.92 -20.61 -6.34
CA ALA A 120 -4.19 -20.99 -6.95
C ALA A 120 -4.70 -22.32 -6.38
N GLY A 121 -5.77 -22.26 -5.58
CA GLY A 121 -6.37 -23.43 -4.92
C GLY A 121 -5.73 -23.84 -3.60
N ARG A 122 -4.73 -23.11 -3.08
CA ARG A 122 -4.08 -23.41 -1.80
C ARG A 122 -4.94 -23.06 -0.58
N TRP A 123 -5.77 -22.02 -0.69
CA TRP A 123 -6.61 -21.53 0.39
C TRP A 123 -8.06 -21.39 -0.07
N THR A 124 -9.01 -21.62 0.83
CA THR A 124 -10.44 -21.47 0.53
C THR A 124 -10.78 -19.97 0.42
N PRO A 125 -11.26 -19.49 -0.75
CA PRO A 125 -11.70 -18.10 -0.88
C PRO A 125 -12.84 -17.80 0.09
N ARG A 126 -12.85 -16.58 0.64
CA ARG A 126 -13.95 -16.12 1.49
C ARG A 126 -15.23 -16.01 0.64
N LYS A 127 -16.35 -16.60 1.10
CA LYS A 127 -17.66 -16.39 0.45
C LYS A 127 -18.01 -14.90 0.46
N GLY A 128 -18.45 -14.37 -0.67
CA GLY A 128 -18.73 -12.95 -0.92
C GLY A 128 -17.49 -12.07 -1.17
N GLY A 129 -16.32 -12.67 -1.39
CA GLY A 129 -15.10 -11.93 -1.72
C GLY A 129 -15.07 -11.45 -3.18
N PRO A 130 -14.11 -10.59 -3.57
CA PRO A 130 -14.02 -10.01 -4.91
C PRO A 130 -13.91 -11.00 -6.10
N GLY A 131 -13.74 -12.30 -5.84
CA GLY A 131 -13.73 -13.37 -6.85
C GLY A 131 -14.91 -14.35 -6.76
N ASP A 132 -15.85 -14.12 -5.84
CA ASP A 132 -17.11 -14.85 -5.76
C ASP A 132 -18.08 -14.22 -6.76
N GLY A 133 -18.31 -14.85 -7.90
CA GLY A 133 -19.33 -14.44 -8.88
C GLY A 133 -20.78 -14.45 -8.34
N GLY A 134 -20.97 -14.69 -7.04
CA GLY A 134 -22.22 -14.56 -6.32
C GLY A 134 -22.63 -13.09 -6.18
N THR A 135 -23.58 -12.69 -7.00
CA THR A 135 -24.32 -11.45 -6.84
C THR A 135 -25.06 -11.49 -5.50
N THR A 136 -24.56 -10.79 -4.48
CA THR A 136 -25.32 -10.59 -3.24
C THR A 136 -26.49 -9.66 -3.55
N PRO A 137 -27.76 -10.05 -3.33
CA PRO A 137 -28.87 -9.13 -3.46
C PRO A 137 -28.74 -8.05 -2.38
N ARG A 138 -28.72 -6.78 -2.79
CA ARG A 138 -28.85 -5.67 -1.84
C ARG A 138 -30.26 -5.72 -1.25
N THR A 139 -30.35 -5.90 0.06
CA THR A 139 -31.51 -5.57 0.88
C THR A 139 -31.33 -4.19 1.47
#